data_AF-A0A3P5WVL3-F1
#
_entry.id   AF-A0A3P5WVL3-F1
#
_cell.length_a   1.000
_cell.length_b   1.000
_cell.length_c   1.000
_cell.angle_alpha   90.00
_cell.angle_beta   90.00
_cell.angle_gamma   90.00
#
_symmetry.space_group_name_H-M   'P 1'
#
loop_
_entity.id
_entity.type
_entity.pdbx_description
1 polymer ?
#
loop_
_entity_poly.entity_id
_entity_poly.type
_entity_poly.pdbx_seq_one_letter_code
_entity_poly.pdbx_strand_id
1 'polypeptide(L)'
;MSVKNFYLAMAVIGTVVPWLFFGSFFALHGPDVPVFLQSLFVNGAAGGFSADVLISIPIFWIWSWLDAAKHNVARWWLVLPASFFVGLSLALPLYLYLREQD
;
A
#
# COMPACT_ATOMS: atom_id res chain seq x y z
N MET A 1 -4.25 22.33 8.36
CA MET A 1 -4.39 21.26 7.35
C MET A 1 -5.68 20.51 7.63
N SER A 2 -6.55 20.34 6.64
CA SER A 2 -7.67 19.39 6.76
C SER A 2 -7.12 17.96 6.81
N VAL A 3 -7.84 17.05 7.47
CA VAL A 3 -7.53 15.62 7.54
C VAL A 3 -7.39 15.01 6.14
N LYS A 4 -8.17 15.50 5.17
CA LYS A 4 -8.08 15.13 3.76
C LYS A 4 -6.69 15.41 3.15
N ASN A 5 -6.12 16.59 3.41
CA ASN A 5 -4.80 16.95 2.90
C ASN A 5 -3.70 16.11 3.55
N PHE A 6 -3.89 15.71 4.82
CA PHE A 6 -2.99 14.79 5.49
C PHE A 6 -3.01 13.42 4.80
N TYR A 7 -4.19 12.84 4.51
CA TYR A 7 -4.27 11.56 3.79
C TYR A 7 -3.69 11.63 2.39
N LEU A 8 -3.90 12.73 1.66
CA LEU A 8 -3.29 12.93 0.36
C LEU A 8 -1.76 12.96 0.45
N ALA A 9 -1.21 13.70 1.41
CA ALA A 9 0.24 13.73 1.64
C ALA A 9 0.79 12.35 2.01
N MET A 10 0.08 11.61 2.87
CA MET A 10 0.45 10.25 3.24
C MET A 10 0.35 9.26 2.07
N ALA A 11 -0.60 9.44 1.15
CA ALA A 11 -0.67 8.63 -0.08
C ALA A 11 0.54 8.88 -0.99
N VAL A 12 0.97 10.13 -1.12
CA VAL A 12 2.19 10.49 -1.87
C VAL A 12 3.43 9.87 -1.21
N ILE A 13 3.60 10.07 0.10
CA ILE A 13 4.74 9.52 0.85
C ILE A 13 4.74 7.99 0.80
N GLY A 14 3.58 7.38 1.00
CA GLY A 14 3.36 5.93 0.94
C GLY A 14 3.60 5.32 -0.43
N THR A 15 3.66 6.14 -1.49
CA THR A 15 4.09 5.74 -2.84
C THR A 15 5.58 5.94 -3.04
N VAL A 16 6.07 7.15 -2.76
CA VAL A 16 7.46 7.54 -3.05
C VAL A 16 8.44 6.71 -2.23
N VAL A 17 8.20 6.54 -0.94
CA VAL A 17 9.15 5.84 -0.05
C VAL A 17 9.38 4.39 -0.48
N PRO A 18 8.35 3.54 -0.68
CA PRO A 18 8.57 2.17 -1.19
C PRO A 18 9.25 2.14 -2.56
N TRP A 19 8.86 3.03 -3.48
CA TRP A 19 9.44 3.06 -4.83
C TRP A 19 10.90 3.49 -4.85
N LEU A 20 11.38 4.28 -3.88
CA LEU A 20 12.81 4.55 -3.74
C LEU A 20 13.60 3.27 -3.41
N PHE A 21 13.08 2.45 -2.50
CA PHE A 21 13.70 1.16 -2.17
C PHE A 21 13.62 0.19 -3.35
N PHE A 22 12.45 0.04 -3.97
CA PHE A 22 12.26 -0.85 -5.13
C PHE A 22 13.12 -0.41 -6.32
N GLY A 23 13.19 0.89 -6.60
CA GLY A 23 14.03 1.46 -7.65
C GLY A 23 15.50 1.17 -7.42
N SER A 24 15.99 1.32 -6.19
CA SER A 24 17.38 0.97 -5.84
C SER A 24 17.67 -0.53 -6.01
N PHE A 25 16.72 -1.38 -5.64
CA PHE A 25 16.83 -2.82 -5.79
C PHE A 25 16.89 -3.24 -7.27
N PHE A 26 15.95 -2.74 -8.09
CA PHE A 26 15.89 -3.05 -9.51
C PHE A 26 17.05 -2.44 -10.30
N ALA A 27 17.62 -1.32 -9.84
CA ALA A 27 18.86 -0.78 -10.42
C ALA A 27 20.07 -1.72 -10.20
N LEU A 28 20.10 -2.45 -9.09
CA LEU A 28 21.19 -3.37 -8.73
C LEU A 28 21.01 -4.78 -9.31
N HIS A 29 19.78 -5.31 -9.31
CA HIS A 29 19.50 -6.71 -9.67
C HIS A 29 18.79 -6.86 -11.02
N GLY A 30 18.43 -5.74 -11.68
CA GLY A 30 17.49 -5.75 -12.80
C GLY A 30 16.05 -6.04 -12.34
N PRO A 31 15.07 -6.07 -13.25
CA PRO A 31 13.65 -6.37 -12.94
C PRO A 31 13.41 -7.86 -12.65
N ASP A 32 14.17 -8.43 -11.71
CA ASP A 32 14.09 -9.84 -11.31
C ASP A 32 13.11 -10.01 -10.13
N VAL A 33 11.88 -10.41 -10.47
CA VAL A 33 10.80 -10.63 -9.50
C VAL A 33 11.10 -11.80 -8.54
N PRO A 34 11.61 -12.97 -8.99
CA PRO A 34 12.04 -14.03 -8.08
C PRO A 34 13.05 -13.57 -7.01
N VAL A 35 14.10 -12.84 -7.39
CA VAL A 35 15.12 -12.36 -6.43
C VAL A 35 14.54 -11.31 -5.49
N PHE A 36 13.62 -10.47 -5.99
CA PHE A 36 12.89 -9.52 -5.15
C PHE A 36 12.10 -10.23 -4.04
N LEU A 37 11.32 -11.27 -4.39
CA LEU A 37 10.54 -12.03 -3.42
C LEU A 37 11.41 -12.78 -2.40
N GLN A 38 12.55 -13.33 -2.81
CA GLN A 38 13.49 -13.95 -1.88
C GLN A 38 14.09 -12.92 -0.91
N SER A 39 14.37 -11.71 -1.41
CA SER A 39 14.95 -10.63 -0.61
C SER A 39 14.01 -10.13 0.49
N LEU A 40 12.69 -10.21 0.27
CA LEU A 40 11.67 -9.90 1.29
C LEU A 40 11.74 -10.82 2.53
N PHE A 41 12.34 -12.00 2.39
CA PHE A 41 12.46 -13.00 3.46
C PHE A 41 13.92 -13.36 3.76
N VAL A 42 14.88 -12.48 3.44
CA VAL A 42 16.32 -12.73 3.60
C VAL A 42 16.76 -12.94 5.06
N ASN A 43 16.00 -12.39 6.01
CA ASN A 43 16.23 -12.58 7.45
C ASN A 43 14.90 -12.49 8.22
N GLY A 44 14.94 -12.83 9.51
CA GLY A 44 13.73 -12.85 10.36
C GLY A 44 13.02 -11.50 10.49
N ALA A 45 13.76 -10.37 10.48
CA ALA A 45 13.16 -9.04 10.57
C ALA A 45 12.46 -8.65 9.26
N ALA A 46 13.13 -8.83 8.12
CA ALA A 46 12.55 -8.59 6.79
C ALA A 46 11.33 -9.48 6.55
N GLY A 47 11.43 -10.77 6.91
CA GLY A 47 10.30 -11.71 6.81
C GLY A 47 9.14 -11.31 7.72
N GLY A 48 9.42 -10.82 8.94
CA GLY A 48 8.41 -10.29 9.85
C GLY A 48 7.64 -9.10 9.27
N PHE A 49 8.34 -8.10 8.73
CA PHE A 49 7.70 -6.96 8.05
C PHE A 49 6.91 -7.39 6.81
N SER A 50 7.46 -8.30 6.02
CA SER A 50 6.78 -8.83 4.83
C SER A 50 5.50 -9.59 5.18
N ALA A 51 5.56 -10.44 6.21
CA ALA A 51 4.39 -11.16 6.71
C ALA A 51 3.32 -10.21 7.27
N ASP A 52 3.72 -9.19 8.03
CA ASP A 52 2.81 -8.16 8.57
C ASP A 52 2.01 -7.47 7.45
N VAL A 53 2.69 -7.05 6.37
CA VAL A 53 2.04 -6.43 5.20
C VAL A 53 1.15 -7.43 4.45
N LEU A 54 1.64 -8.65 4.19
CA LEU A 54 0.89 -9.67 3.46
C LEU A 54 -0.38 -10.11 4.18
N ILE A 55 -0.37 -10.14 5.51
CA ILE A 55 -1.56 -10.44 6.32
C ILE A 55 -2.49 -9.23 6.37
N SER A 56 -1.95 -8.02 6.48
CA SER A 56 -2.74 -6.79 6.60
C SER A 56 -3.49 -6.41 5.32
N ILE A 57 -2.92 -6.67 4.13
CA ILE A 57 -3.57 -6.37 2.83
C ILE A 57 -4.96 -7.02 2.68
N PRO A 58 -5.13 -8.36 2.81
CA PRO A 58 -6.43 -8.99 2.62
C PRO A 58 -7.44 -8.57 3.69
N ILE A 59 -7.00 -8.39 4.94
CA ILE A 59 -7.85 -7.86 6.02
C ILE A 59 -8.35 -6.47 5.64
N PHE A 60 -7.45 -5.61 5.17
CA PHE A 60 -7.78 -4.26 4.73
C PHE A 60 -8.70 -4.25 3.51
N TRP A 61 -8.55 -5.15 2.54
CA TRP A 61 -9.48 -5.27 1.41
C TRP A 61 -10.89 -5.61 1.86
N ILE A 62 -11.06 -6.61 2.72
CA ILE A 62 -12.38 -7.01 3.24
C ILE A 62 -13.00 -5.86 4.03
N TRP A 63 -12.24 -5.26 4.95
CA TRP A 63 -12.70 -4.16 5.77
C TRP A 63 -13.09 -2.93 4.92
N SER A 64 -12.21 -2.50 4.02
CA SER A 64 -12.44 -1.31 3.19
C SER A 64 -13.60 -1.52 2.21
N TRP A 65 -13.83 -2.75 1.73
CA TRP A 65 -14.98 -3.07 0.90
C TRP A 65 -16.30 -2.90 1.67
N LEU A 66 -16.37 -3.46 2.88
CA LEU A 66 -17.55 -3.33 3.75
C LEU A 66 -17.78 -1.88 4.16
N ASP A 67 -16.72 -1.14 4.47
CA ASP A 67 -16.79 0.27 4.86
C ASP A 67 -17.18 1.17 3.67
N ALA A 68 -16.69 0.87 2.46
CA ALA A 68 -17.03 1.57 1.23
C ALA A 68 -18.51 1.40 0.87
N ALA A 69 -19.05 0.20 1.04
CA ALA A 69 -20.47 -0.08 0.83
C ALA A 69 -21.37 0.69 1.81
N LYS A 70 -20.93 0.87 3.06
CA LYS A 70 -21.67 1.62 4.08
C LYS A 70 -21.64 3.13 3.85
N HIS A 71 -20.50 3.67 3.45
CA HIS A 71 -20.30 5.12 3.30
C HIS A 71 -20.43 5.62 1.85
N ASN A 72 -20.87 4.76 0.91
CA ASN A 72 -20.97 5.06 -0.52
C ASN A 72 -19.68 5.68 -1.10
N VAL A 73 -18.52 5.14 -0.72
CA VAL A 73 -17.22 5.64 -1.19
C VAL A 73 -17.06 5.35 -2.67
N ALA A 74 -17.16 6.40 -3.49
CA ALA A 74 -16.95 6.29 -4.93
C ALA A 74 -15.48 5.89 -5.21
N ARG A 75 -15.27 5.08 -6.26
CA ARG A 75 -13.93 4.67 -6.74
C ARG A 75 -13.10 3.84 -5.74
N TRP A 76 -13.74 3.15 -4.79
CA TRP A 76 -13.06 2.19 -3.89
C TRP A 76 -12.16 1.19 -4.63
N TRP A 77 -12.52 0.79 -5.86
CA TRP A 77 -11.74 -0.13 -6.68
C TRP A 77 -10.28 0.32 -6.90
N LEU A 78 -9.95 1.62 -6.77
CA LEU A 78 -8.57 2.13 -6.85
C LEU A 78 -7.65 1.61 -5.73
N VAL A 79 -8.23 1.15 -4.63
CA VAL A 79 -7.50 0.54 -3.51
C VAL A 79 -6.81 -0.76 -3.95
N LEU A 80 -7.42 -1.54 -4.84
CA LEU A 80 -6.87 -2.81 -5.31
C LEU A 80 -5.56 -2.63 -6.08
N PRO A 81 -5.49 -1.86 -7.19
CA PRO A 81 -4.23 -1.63 -7.89
C PRO A 81 -3.21 -0.93 -7.00
N ALA A 82 -3.62 -0.03 -6.10
CA ALA A 82 -2.71 0.58 -5.13
C ALA A 82 -2.03 -0.45 -4.23
N SER A 83 -2.79 -1.43 -3.71
CA SER A 83 -2.23 -2.53 -2.91
C SER A 83 -1.30 -3.45 -3.72
N PHE A 84 -1.59 -3.69 -5.00
CA PHE A 84 -0.75 -4.56 -5.85
C PHE A 84 0.56 -3.89 -6.31
N PHE A 85 0.51 -2.62 -6.71
CA PHE A 85 1.66 -1.93 -7.29
C PHE A 85 2.58 -1.27 -6.25
N VAL A 86 2.06 -0.95 -5.07
CA VAL A 86 2.82 -0.25 -4.03
C VAL A 86 2.74 -0.98 -2.70
N GLY A 87 1.53 -1.38 -2.30
CA GLY A 87 1.28 -2.04 -1.02
C GLY A 87 0.32 -1.24 -0.13
N LEU A 88 0.23 -1.66 1.13
CA LEU A 88 -0.69 -1.09 2.11
C LEU A 88 -0.39 0.39 2.41
N SER A 89 0.87 0.81 2.26
CA SER A 89 1.35 2.18 2.52
C SER A 89 0.65 3.25 1.65
N LEU A 90 0.27 2.92 0.41
CA LEU A 90 -0.56 3.79 -0.44
C LEU A 90 -2.04 3.47 -0.29
N ALA A 91 -2.39 2.17 -0.26
CA ALA A 91 -3.78 1.73 -0.31
C ALA A 91 -4.62 2.27 0.86
N LEU A 92 -4.06 2.28 2.07
CA LEU A 92 -4.71 2.81 3.27
C LEU A 92 -5.01 4.31 3.19
N PRO A 93 -4.00 5.21 3.02
CA PRO A 93 -4.26 6.64 2.95
C PRO A 93 -5.10 7.03 1.72
N LEU A 94 -4.96 6.32 0.60
CA LEU A 94 -5.82 6.54 -0.57
C LEU A 94 -7.28 6.25 -0.25
N TYR A 95 -7.58 5.14 0.43
CA TYR A 95 -8.94 4.82 0.83
C TYR A 95 -9.51 5.87 1.78
N LEU A 96 -8.74 6.27 2.80
CA LEU A 96 -9.16 7.29 3.77
C LEU A 96 -9.41 8.64 3.09
N TYR A 97 -8.57 9.03 2.12
CA TYR A 97 -8.77 10.22 1.30
C TYR A 97 -10.07 10.16 0.48
N LEU A 98 -10.40 9.01 -0.12
CA LEU A 98 -11.64 8.83 -0.88
C LEU A 98 -12.88 8.81 0.01
N ARG A 99 -12.74 8.31 1.23
CA ARG A 99 -13.82 8.24 2.22
C ARG A 99 -14.15 9.60 2.82
N GLU A 100 -13.16 10.47 2.97
CA GLU A 100 -13.34 11.81 3.52
C GLU A 100 -14.23 12.66 2.58
N GLN A 101 -15.50 12.81 2.95
CA GLN A 101 -16.43 13.73 2.32
C GLN A 101 -16.17 15.11 2.91
N ASP A 102 -15.87 16.10 2.07
CA ASP A 102 -15.70 17.49 2.52
C ASP A 102 -16.99 18.04 3.15
#